data_AF-A0A1J3ESX5-F1
#
_entry.id   AF-A0A1J3ESX5-F1
#
_cell.length_a   1.000
_cell.length_b   1.000
_cell.length_c   1.000
_cell.angle_alpha   90.00
_cell.angle_beta   90.00
_cell.angle_gamma   90.00
#
_symmetry.space_group_name_H-M   'P 1'
#
loop_
_entity.id
_entity.type
_entity.pdbx_description
1 polymer ?
#
loop_
_entity_poly.entity_id
_entity_poly.type
_entity_poly.pdbx_seq_one_letter_code
_entity_poly.pdbx_strand_id
1 'polypeptide(L)'
;MVTSKDVWKLQNSKVIVHFDEDSGQPIGDSGGLLGSWLGQLSNDVNLIPINYNDWRLVSPHIKERAWEVVQSKFRFDDPMLRKDYVMGALGSRCKDVKLRLWREYKRDTQIETVQNRPDNVPEDQWRHLVHMRFTEKWKKLHERNTNNQKNNFMPHLCGRKSFSRRRNEIKIKTGKTPCRAEFFIETRTKPDGSFVCEEAKTRAEALTVLMSQTPRLTTNVSASLDDEYAQIFGPERHGRVRCVGRGPTPSKLVRRSTVTRTEIENSEIVVQLKTEVNELREQVKGMTTFIQQIIGTSTVEQATAFARAFANIPNPPSANRSNVTTYSTGNE
;
A
#
# COMPACT_ATOMS: atom_id res chain seq x y z
N MET A 1 -13.12 -6.65 20.05
CA MET A 1 -12.23 -6.34 18.91
C MET A 1 -13.06 -6.41 17.64
N VAL A 2 -13.04 -5.37 16.79
CA VAL A 2 -13.83 -5.33 15.54
C VAL A 2 -13.31 -6.38 14.56
N THR A 3 -14.20 -7.23 14.03
CA THR A 3 -13.84 -8.26 13.04
C THR A 3 -14.08 -7.78 11.61
N SER A 4 -13.49 -8.46 10.61
CA SER A 4 -13.77 -8.15 9.20
C SER A 4 -15.26 -8.34 8.84
N LYS A 5 -15.97 -9.25 9.50
CA LYS A 5 -17.42 -9.42 9.32
C LYS A 5 -18.21 -8.20 9.84
N ASP A 6 -17.76 -7.59 10.93
CA ASP A 6 -18.41 -6.40 11.49
C ASP A 6 -18.20 -5.18 10.60
N VAL A 7 -17.04 -5.06 9.95
CA VAL A 7 -16.75 -3.98 9.00
C VAL A 7 -17.77 -3.94 7.85
N TRP A 8 -18.23 -5.09 7.36
CA TRP A 8 -19.27 -5.12 6.32
C TRP A 8 -20.59 -4.47 6.76
N LYS A 9 -20.93 -4.57 8.05
CA LYS A 9 -22.17 -4.04 8.64
C LYS A 9 -22.12 -2.53 8.90
N LEU A 10 -20.95 -1.89 8.79
CA LEU A 10 -20.83 -0.45 8.96
C LEU A 10 -21.58 0.30 7.84
N GLN A 11 -22.49 1.19 8.20
CA GLN A 11 -23.25 2.01 7.25
C GLN A 11 -22.70 3.44 7.18
N ASN A 12 -22.63 4.13 8.33
CA ASN A 12 -22.25 5.54 8.40
C ASN A 12 -20.89 5.77 9.07
N SER A 13 -20.07 4.73 9.16
CA SER A 13 -18.77 4.78 9.82
C SER A 13 -17.72 4.05 9.01
N LYS A 14 -16.49 4.53 9.08
CA LYS A 14 -15.34 3.96 8.36
C LYS A 14 -14.21 3.68 9.32
N VAL A 15 -13.52 2.57 9.11
CA VAL A 15 -12.31 2.23 9.86
C VAL A 15 -11.15 3.08 9.34
N ILE A 16 -10.49 3.82 10.22
CA ILE A 16 -9.28 4.57 9.88
C ILE A 16 -8.11 3.58 9.78
N VAL A 17 -7.43 3.58 8.65
CA VAL A 17 -6.25 2.73 8.44
C VAL A 17 -5.00 3.57 8.63
N HIS A 18 -4.15 3.15 9.57
CA HIS A 18 -2.87 3.81 9.82
C HIS A 18 -1.82 3.22 8.90
N PHE A 19 -1.02 4.08 8.27
CA PHE A 19 0.10 3.71 7.42
C PHE A 19 1.40 4.20 8.04
N ASP A 20 2.45 3.39 7.88
CA ASP A 20 3.81 3.79 8.19
C ASP A 20 4.30 4.78 7.13
N GLU A 21 4.82 5.92 7.56
CA GLU A 21 5.28 7.00 6.67
C GLU A 21 6.44 6.54 5.79
N ASP A 22 7.39 5.80 6.37
CA ASP A 22 8.61 5.35 5.69
C ASP A 22 8.30 4.30 4.61
N SER A 23 7.57 3.24 4.99
CA SER A 23 7.30 2.12 4.10
C SER A 23 6.06 2.31 3.22
N GLY A 24 5.14 3.19 3.60
CA GLY A 24 3.85 3.38 2.94
C GLY A 24 2.92 2.17 3.05
N GLN A 25 3.03 1.41 4.14
CA GLN A 25 2.26 0.17 4.36
C GLN A 25 1.39 0.27 5.62
N PRO A 26 0.24 -0.42 5.68
CA PRO A 26 -0.61 -0.43 6.85
C PRO A 26 0.09 -0.99 8.09
N ILE A 27 -0.16 -0.36 9.23
CA ILE A 27 0.37 -0.71 10.55
C ILE A 27 -0.76 -0.88 11.58
N GLY A 28 -0.39 -1.31 12.78
CA GLY A 28 -1.34 -1.54 13.87
C GLY A 28 -2.40 -2.58 13.56
N ASP A 29 -3.49 -2.57 14.32
CA ASP A 29 -4.59 -3.53 14.15
C ASP A 29 -5.48 -3.19 12.96
N SER A 30 -5.62 -1.91 12.62
CA SER A 30 -6.36 -1.47 11.43
C SER A 30 -5.76 -2.03 10.14
N GLY A 31 -4.43 -2.14 10.04
CA GLY A 31 -3.77 -2.79 8.91
C GLY A 31 -4.05 -4.30 8.82
N GLY A 32 -4.14 -4.99 9.97
CA GLY A 32 -4.52 -6.40 10.03
C GLY A 32 -5.98 -6.64 9.63
N LEU A 33 -6.85 -5.76 10.11
CA LEU A 33 -8.28 -5.77 9.81
C LEU A 33 -8.54 -5.52 8.32
N LEU A 34 -7.90 -4.51 7.74
CA LEU A 34 -7.93 -4.24 6.29
C LEU A 34 -7.48 -5.47 5.50
N GLY A 35 -6.33 -6.06 5.84
CA GLY A 35 -5.82 -7.23 5.14
C GLY A 35 -6.75 -8.44 5.17
N SER A 36 -7.46 -8.64 6.30
CA SER A 36 -8.44 -9.70 6.47
C SER A 36 -9.72 -9.43 5.68
N TRP A 37 -10.20 -8.19 5.72
CA TRP A 37 -11.39 -7.75 4.99
C TRP A 37 -11.19 -7.77 3.48
N LEU A 38 -10.02 -7.36 2.96
CA LEU A 38 -9.65 -7.51 1.55
C LEU A 38 -9.65 -8.98 1.11
N GLY A 39 -9.29 -9.89 2.02
CA GLY A 39 -9.40 -11.33 1.78
C GLY A 39 -10.85 -11.79 1.63
N GLN A 40 -11.79 -11.18 2.35
CA GLN A 40 -13.23 -11.44 2.20
C GLN A 40 -13.74 -10.86 0.87
N LEU A 41 -13.44 -9.59 0.59
CA LEU A 41 -13.80 -8.91 -0.66
C LEU A 41 -13.34 -9.70 -1.88
N SER A 42 -12.13 -10.27 -1.86
CA SER A 42 -11.62 -11.05 -2.99
C SER A 42 -12.40 -12.34 -3.31
N ASN A 43 -13.30 -12.79 -2.44
CA ASN A 43 -14.18 -13.94 -2.73
C ASN A 43 -15.42 -13.56 -3.53
N ASP A 44 -15.72 -12.26 -3.67
CA ASP A 44 -16.80 -11.80 -4.52
C ASP A 44 -16.36 -11.88 -5.99
N VAL A 45 -16.58 -13.05 -6.59
CA VAL A 45 -16.21 -13.35 -7.98
C VAL A 45 -17.11 -12.66 -9.01
N ASN A 46 -18.22 -12.07 -8.58
CA ASN A 46 -19.08 -11.24 -9.43
C ASN A 46 -18.53 -9.82 -9.53
N LEU A 47 -18.00 -9.28 -8.42
CA LEU A 47 -17.28 -8.02 -8.43
C LEU A 47 -15.89 -8.14 -9.05
N ILE A 48 -15.15 -9.21 -8.71
CA ILE A 48 -13.75 -9.41 -9.12
C ILE A 48 -13.61 -10.76 -9.83
N PRO A 49 -13.73 -10.79 -11.17
CA PRO A 49 -13.75 -12.03 -11.92
C PRO A 49 -12.45 -12.85 -11.83
N ILE A 50 -12.59 -14.17 -11.82
CA ILE A 50 -11.46 -15.11 -11.71
C ILE A 50 -10.86 -15.51 -13.07
N ASN A 51 -11.51 -15.15 -14.17
CA ASN A 51 -11.05 -15.41 -15.54
C ASN A 51 -9.87 -14.54 -15.99
N TYR A 52 -9.45 -13.54 -15.20
CA TYR A 52 -8.22 -12.79 -15.47
C TYR A 52 -6.98 -13.54 -14.94
N ASN A 53 -6.02 -13.77 -15.83
CA ASN A 53 -4.75 -14.44 -15.49
C ASN A 53 -3.82 -13.57 -14.65
N ASP A 54 -3.82 -12.26 -14.93
CA ASP A 54 -2.96 -11.29 -14.27
C ASP A 54 -3.81 -10.12 -13.76
N TRP A 55 -3.55 -9.69 -12.53
CA TRP A 55 -4.18 -8.51 -11.92
C TRP A 55 -3.98 -7.25 -12.76
N ARG A 56 -2.85 -7.17 -13.48
CA ARG A 56 -2.54 -6.05 -14.38
C ARG A 56 -3.55 -5.95 -15.52
N LEU A 57 -4.11 -7.08 -15.97
CA LEU A 57 -5.06 -7.16 -17.08
C LEU A 57 -6.52 -6.95 -16.65
N VAL A 58 -6.81 -6.97 -15.34
CA VAL A 58 -8.15 -6.68 -14.83
C VAL A 58 -8.53 -5.25 -15.22
N SER A 59 -9.73 -5.11 -15.81
CA SER A 59 -10.26 -3.84 -16.32
C SER A 59 -10.16 -2.71 -15.28
N PRO A 60 -9.76 -1.49 -15.69
CA PRO A 60 -9.75 -0.32 -14.81
C PRO A 60 -11.10 -0.09 -14.12
N HIS A 61 -12.22 -0.28 -14.82
CA HIS A 61 -13.56 -0.11 -14.25
C HIS A 61 -13.84 -1.11 -13.11
N ILE A 62 -13.38 -2.35 -13.23
CA ILE A 62 -13.51 -3.34 -12.15
C ILE A 62 -12.68 -2.92 -10.93
N LYS A 63 -11.46 -2.41 -11.16
CA LYS A 63 -10.60 -1.91 -10.09
C LYS A 63 -11.21 -0.68 -9.41
N GLU A 64 -11.84 0.21 -10.17
CA GLU A 64 -12.49 1.39 -9.59
C GLU A 64 -13.67 1.01 -8.71
N ARG A 65 -14.57 0.15 -9.20
CA ARG A 65 -15.69 -0.35 -8.38
C ARG A 65 -15.20 -1.05 -7.11
N ALA A 66 -14.18 -1.90 -7.21
CA ALA A 66 -13.60 -2.53 -6.03
C ALA A 66 -12.99 -1.50 -5.06
N TRP A 67 -12.37 -0.44 -5.58
CA TRP A 67 -11.84 0.67 -4.77
C TRP A 67 -12.95 1.46 -4.08
N GLU A 68 -14.06 1.76 -4.75
CA GLU A 68 -15.24 2.39 -4.15
C GLU A 68 -15.79 1.57 -2.98
N VAL A 69 -15.89 0.25 -3.13
CA VAL A 69 -16.32 -0.65 -2.06
C VAL A 69 -15.35 -0.59 -0.88
N VAL A 70 -14.02 -0.56 -1.12
CA VAL A 70 -13.02 -0.36 -0.07
C VAL A 70 -13.22 0.99 0.63
N GLN A 71 -13.35 2.09 -0.12
CA GLN A 71 -13.52 3.44 0.43
C GLN A 71 -14.85 3.61 1.18
N SER A 72 -15.87 2.79 0.89
CA SER A 72 -17.12 2.79 1.64
C SER A 72 -16.92 2.34 3.10
N LYS A 73 -15.91 1.49 3.36
CA LYS A 73 -15.66 0.88 4.68
C LYS A 73 -14.40 1.40 5.39
N PHE A 74 -13.44 1.91 4.64
CA PHE A 74 -12.16 2.38 5.18
C PHE A 74 -11.90 3.85 4.83
N ARG A 75 -11.28 4.57 5.78
CA ARG A 75 -10.75 5.91 5.60
C ARG A 75 -9.23 5.83 5.53
N PHE A 76 -8.66 6.48 4.52
CA PHE A 76 -7.23 6.62 4.30
C PHE A 76 -6.83 8.07 4.51
N ASP A 77 -5.61 8.29 4.97
CA ASP A 77 -4.98 9.61 5.11
C ASP A 77 -4.77 10.27 3.74
N ASP A 78 -4.22 9.52 2.79
CA ASP A 78 -4.08 9.92 1.40
C ASP A 78 -4.60 8.78 0.50
N PRO A 79 -5.89 8.82 0.10
CA PRO A 79 -6.49 7.77 -0.71
C PRO A 79 -5.74 7.50 -2.02
N MET A 80 -5.19 8.53 -2.68
CA MET A 80 -4.48 8.37 -3.95
C MET A 80 -3.16 7.63 -3.77
N LEU A 81 -2.38 8.04 -2.75
CA LEU A 81 -1.11 7.39 -2.41
C LEU A 81 -1.31 5.96 -1.90
N ARG A 82 -2.39 5.71 -1.13
CA ARG A 82 -2.66 4.39 -0.53
C ARG A 82 -3.29 3.40 -1.51
N LYS A 83 -3.98 3.88 -2.56
CA LYS A 83 -4.70 3.04 -3.54
C LYS A 83 -3.82 1.97 -4.15
N ASP A 84 -2.62 2.32 -4.61
CA ASP A 84 -1.68 1.36 -5.23
C ASP A 84 -1.36 0.18 -4.32
N TYR A 85 -1.09 0.46 -3.04
CA TYR A 85 -0.83 -0.58 -2.05
C TYR A 85 -2.06 -1.47 -1.87
N VAL A 86 -3.22 -0.86 -1.61
CA VAL A 86 -4.44 -1.57 -1.27
C VAL A 86 -4.92 -2.45 -2.42
N MET A 87 -4.92 -1.91 -3.64
CA MET A 87 -5.29 -2.64 -4.84
C MET A 87 -4.27 -3.73 -5.18
N GLY A 88 -2.98 -3.50 -4.93
CA GLY A 88 -1.95 -4.52 -5.04
C GLY A 88 -2.09 -5.65 -4.00
N ALA A 89 -2.55 -5.33 -2.79
CA ALA A 89 -2.88 -6.31 -1.76
C ALA A 89 -4.12 -7.12 -2.15
N LEU A 90 -5.18 -6.46 -2.61
CA LEU A 90 -6.42 -7.09 -3.10
C LEU A 90 -6.12 -8.05 -4.26
N GLY A 91 -5.34 -7.62 -5.26
CA GLY A 91 -4.96 -8.46 -6.39
C GLY A 91 -4.19 -9.72 -5.98
N SER A 92 -3.40 -9.64 -4.89
CA SER A 92 -2.77 -10.83 -4.32
C SER A 92 -3.77 -11.78 -3.68
N ARG A 93 -4.79 -11.25 -2.97
CA ARG A 93 -5.85 -12.08 -2.39
C ARG A 93 -6.69 -12.76 -3.46
N CYS A 94 -6.94 -12.09 -4.58
CA CYS A 94 -7.61 -12.71 -5.73
C CYS A 94 -6.79 -13.89 -6.31
N LYS A 95 -5.45 -13.83 -6.28
CA LYS A 95 -4.60 -14.99 -6.62
C LYS A 95 -4.75 -16.12 -5.62
N ASP A 96 -4.82 -15.81 -4.33
CA ASP A 96 -5.03 -16.79 -3.25
C ASP A 96 -6.40 -17.50 -3.43
N VAL A 97 -7.47 -16.76 -3.76
CA VAL A 97 -8.80 -17.32 -4.06
C VAL A 97 -8.74 -18.30 -5.23
N LYS A 98 -8.14 -17.90 -6.36
CA LYS A 98 -7.96 -18.77 -7.52
C LYS A 98 -7.15 -20.03 -7.21
N LEU A 99 -6.15 -19.94 -6.32
CA LEU A 99 -5.37 -21.10 -5.89
C LEU A 99 -6.20 -22.04 -5.01
N ARG A 100 -7.00 -21.51 -4.08
CA ARG A 100 -7.86 -22.32 -3.22
C ARG A 100 -8.92 -23.07 -4.03
N LEU A 101 -9.62 -22.36 -4.91
CA LEU A 101 -10.58 -22.98 -5.84
C LEU A 101 -9.92 -24.10 -6.66
N TRP A 102 -8.71 -23.84 -7.19
CA TRP A 102 -7.99 -24.87 -7.93
C TRP A 102 -7.65 -26.10 -7.08
N ARG A 103 -7.19 -25.92 -5.84
CA ARG A 103 -6.83 -27.06 -4.97
C ARG A 103 -8.03 -27.93 -4.60
N GLU A 104 -9.17 -27.31 -4.38
CA GLU A 104 -10.38 -27.98 -3.90
C GLU A 104 -11.17 -28.65 -5.04
N TYR A 105 -11.22 -27.99 -6.21
CA TYR A 105 -12.10 -28.40 -7.30
C TYR A 105 -11.37 -29.03 -8.50
N LYS A 106 -10.03 -29.04 -8.56
CA LYS A 106 -9.29 -29.74 -9.62
C LYS A 106 -9.55 -31.25 -9.56
N ARG A 107 -9.79 -31.85 -10.73
CA ARG A 107 -9.88 -33.29 -10.99
C ARG A 107 -8.78 -33.72 -11.96
N ASP A 108 -8.76 -34.97 -12.37
CA ASP A 108 -7.64 -35.50 -13.15
C ASP A 108 -7.69 -35.03 -14.59
N THR A 109 -8.90 -34.97 -15.15
CA THR A 109 -9.09 -34.46 -16.50
C THR A 109 -9.62 -33.02 -16.51
N GLN A 110 -9.41 -32.35 -17.64
CA GLN A 110 -9.96 -31.02 -17.88
C GLN A 110 -11.49 -31.03 -17.86
N ILE A 111 -12.10 -32.06 -18.44
CA ILE A 111 -13.55 -32.21 -18.54
C ILE A 111 -14.16 -32.38 -17.15
N GLU A 112 -13.63 -33.31 -16.35
CA GLU A 112 -14.07 -33.49 -14.96
C GLU A 112 -13.89 -32.22 -14.12
N THR A 113 -12.80 -31.49 -14.33
CA THR A 113 -12.55 -30.24 -13.60
C THR A 113 -13.57 -29.16 -13.99
N VAL A 114 -13.94 -29.05 -15.28
CA VAL A 114 -14.99 -28.12 -15.72
C VAL A 114 -16.34 -28.49 -15.10
N GLN A 115 -16.67 -29.78 -15.03
CA GLN A 115 -17.92 -30.27 -14.44
C GLN A 115 -17.97 -30.09 -12.92
N ASN A 116 -16.84 -30.26 -12.23
CA ASN A 116 -16.71 -30.07 -10.79
C ASN A 116 -16.58 -28.57 -10.42
N ARG A 117 -17.53 -27.75 -10.89
CA ARG A 117 -17.57 -26.30 -10.67
C ARG A 117 -18.10 -25.97 -9.26
N PRO A 118 -17.51 -25.01 -8.54
CA PRO A 118 -18.11 -24.45 -7.33
C PRO A 118 -19.42 -23.70 -7.62
N ASP A 119 -20.45 -23.89 -6.79
CA ASP A 119 -21.77 -23.27 -6.98
C ASP A 119 -21.72 -21.74 -7.08
N ASN A 120 -20.87 -21.12 -6.25
CA ASN A 120 -20.74 -19.67 -6.15
C ASN A 120 -19.88 -19.03 -7.27
N VAL A 121 -19.41 -19.81 -8.25
CA VAL A 121 -18.55 -19.33 -9.34
C VAL A 121 -19.29 -19.42 -10.68
N PRO A 122 -19.42 -18.31 -11.44
CA PRO A 122 -20.02 -18.34 -12.78
C PRO A 122 -19.34 -19.33 -13.73
N GLU A 123 -20.15 -20.00 -14.56
CA GLU A 123 -19.69 -21.08 -15.44
C GLU A 123 -18.64 -20.62 -16.44
N ASP A 124 -18.86 -19.48 -17.09
CA ASP A 124 -17.93 -18.87 -18.05
C ASP A 124 -16.56 -18.60 -17.41
N GLN A 125 -16.57 -18.08 -16.18
CA GLN A 125 -15.36 -17.75 -15.44
C GLN A 125 -14.59 -19.02 -15.04
N TRP A 126 -15.32 -20.04 -14.55
CA TRP A 126 -14.72 -21.32 -14.17
C TRP A 126 -14.11 -22.02 -15.38
N ARG A 127 -14.87 -22.15 -16.47
CA ARG A 127 -14.41 -22.76 -17.72
C ARG A 127 -13.14 -22.08 -18.20
N HIS A 128 -13.10 -20.75 -18.25
CA HIS A 128 -11.89 -20.02 -18.66
C HIS A 128 -10.68 -20.34 -17.75
N LEU A 129 -10.87 -20.30 -16.43
CA LEU A 129 -9.80 -20.60 -15.47
C LEU A 129 -9.25 -22.02 -15.68
N VAL A 130 -10.13 -23.02 -15.86
CA VAL A 130 -9.75 -24.41 -16.04
C VAL A 130 -8.98 -24.60 -17.34
N HIS A 131 -9.54 -24.15 -18.48
CA HIS A 131 -8.88 -24.23 -19.78
C HIS A 131 -7.47 -23.63 -19.74
N MET A 132 -7.35 -22.46 -19.14
CA MET A 132 -6.07 -21.76 -19.00
C MET A 132 -5.05 -22.53 -18.14
N ARG A 133 -5.46 -23.13 -17.03
CA ARG A 133 -4.54 -23.86 -16.14
C ARG A 133 -4.09 -25.22 -16.66
N PHE A 134 -4.84 -25.85 -17.56
CA PHE A 134 -4.42 -27.08 -18.24
C PHE A 134 -3.40 -26.83 -19.37
N THR A 135 -3.15 -25.56 -19.76
CA THR A 135 -2.16 -25.23 -20.78
C THR A 135 -0.73 -25.58 -20.35
N GLU A 136 0.10 -25.96 -21.32
CA GLU A 136 1.52 -26.28 -21.09
C GLU A 136 2.31 -25.10 -20.51
N LYS A 137 1.98 -23.88 -20.95
CA LYS A 137 2.55 -22.65 -20.40
C LYS A 137 2.33 -22.54 -18.89
N TRP A 138 1.15 -22.92 -18.41
CA TRP A 138 0.83 -22.88 -16.98
C TRP A 138 1.50 -24.00 -16.20
N LYS A 139 1.59 -25.21 -16.76
CA LYS A 139 2.32 -26.32 -16.15
C LYS A 139 3.78 -25.96 -15.90
N LYS A 140 4.48 -25.45 -16.92
CA LYS A 140 5.87 -24.97 -16.80
C LYS A 140 6.03 -23.83 -15.78
N LEU A 141 5.10 -22.87 -15.77
CA LEU A 141 5.11 -21.79 -14.79
C LEU A 141 4.94 -22.32 -13.36
N HIS A 142 4.03 -23.27 -13.16
CA HIS A 142 3.76 -23.88 -11.86
C HIS A 142 4.94 -24.68 -11.34
N GLU A 143 5.56 -25.50 -12.19
CA GLU A 143 6.76 -26.28 -11.84
C GLU A 143 7.91 -25.36 -11.41
N ARG A 144 8.21 -24.33 -12.20
CA ARG A 144 9.24 -23.34 -11.87
C ARG A 144 8.96 -22.67 -10.52
N ASN A 145 7.71 -22.26 -10.27
CA ASN A 145 7.34 -21.61 -9.01
C ASN A 145 7.45 -22.57 -7.82
N THR A 146 7.15 -23.86 -8.01
CA THR A 146 7.29 -24.91 -7.00
C THR A 146 8.76 -25.12 -6.66
N ASN A 147 9.64 -25.19 -7.67
CA ASN A 147 11.09 -25.30 -7.46
C ASN A 147 11.65 -24.05 -6.77
N ASN A 148 11.20 -22.85 -7.15
CA ASN A 148 11.59 -21.62 -6.46
C ASN A 148 11.13 -21.58 -5.00
N GLN A 149 9.95 -22.12 -4.68
CA GLN A 149 9.44 -22.18 -3.32
C GLN A 149 10.32 -23.07 -2.42
N LYS A 150 10.85 -24.18 -2.96
CA LYS A 150 11.78 -25.06 -2.23
C LYS A 150 13.05 -24.34 -1.78
N ASN A 151 13.44 -23.27 -2.48
CA ASN A 151 14.62 -22.46 -2.14
C ASN A 151 14.38 -21.44 -1.01
N ASN A 152 13.21 -21.41 -0.38
CA ASN A 152 12.90 -20.53 0.75
C ASN A 152 13.24 -21.21 2.09
N PHE A 153 14.54 -21.38 2.37
CA PHE A 153 15.03 -22.14 3.53
C PHE A 153 14.97 -21.39 4.88
N MET A 154 14.85 -20.06 4.87
CA MET A 154 14.85 -19.21 6.07
C MET A 154 13.54 -18.42 6.20
N PRO A 155 12.39 -19.08 6.39
CA PRO A 155 11.12 -18.41 6.53
C PRO A 155 11.10 -17.52 7.78
N HIS A 156 10.38 -16.41 7.72
CA HIS A 156 10.15 -15.57 8.89
C HIS A 156 9.09 -16.18 9.82
N LEU A 157 9.11 -15.79 11.10
CA LEU A 157 8.23 -16.25 12.16
C LEU A 157 7.11 -15.26 12.52
N CYS A 158 6.88 -14.23 11.71
CA CYS A 158 5.83 -13.22 11.96
C CYS A 158 4.37 -13.74 11.91
N GLY A 159 4.16 -15.01 11.54
CA GLY A 159 2.82 -15.57 11.36
C GLY A 159 1.98 -14.77 10.36
N ARG A 160 0.74 -14.42 10.75
CA ARG A 160 -0.18 -13.60 9.92
C ARG A 160 0.15 -12.10 9.93
N LYS A 161 1.09 -11.63 10.77
CA LYS A 161 1.43 -10.21 10.85
C LYS A 161 2.34 -9.84 9.67
N SER A 162 2.03 -8.72 9.01
CA SER A 162 2.91 -8.16 7.97
C SER A 162 4.19 -7.61 8.59
N PHE A 163 5.23 -7.46 7.76
CA PHE A 163 6.48 -6.86 8.22
C PHE A 163 6.31 -5.42 8.70
N SER A 164 5.47 -4.62 8.05
CA SER A 164 5.15 -3.26 8.50
C SER A 164 4.56 -3.26 9.92
N ARG A 165 3.59 -4.16 10.19
CA ARG A 165 2.98 -4.29 11.52
C ARG A 165 4.00 -4.78 12.56
N ARG A 166 4.82 -5.77 12.23
CA ARG A 166 5.87 -6.27 13.14
C ARG A 166 6.92 -5.20 13.42
N ARG A 167 7.33 -4.44 12.41
CA ARG A 167 8.26 -3.32 12.55
C ARG A 167 7.70 -2.22 13.43
N ASN A 168 6.42 -1.88 13.26
CA ASN A 168 5.74 -0.93 14.11
C ASN A 168 5.67 -1.40 15.57
N GLU A 169 5.42 -2.69 15.83
CA GLU A 169 5.48 -3.24 17.18
C GLU A 169 6.87 -3.08 17.82
N ILE A 170 7.94 -3.33 17.05
CA ILE A 170 9.32 -3.15 17.53
C ILE A 170 9.57 -1.66 17.80
N LYS A 171 9.20 -0.77 16.87
CA LYS A 171 9.34 0.69 17.01
C LYS A 171 8.63 1.24 18.25
N ILE A 172 7.42 0.77 18.54
CA ILE A 172 6.68 1.16 19.76
C ILE A 172 7.41 0.70 21.02
N LYS A 173 8.01 -0.50 21.01
CA LYS A 173 8.71 -1.06 22.18
C LYS A 173 10.08 -0.43 22.42
N THR A 174 10.85 -0.18 21.37
CA THR A 174 12.25 0.28 21.46
C THR A 174 12.41 1.79 21.26
N GLY A 175 11.35 2.46 20.80
CA GLY A 175 11.39 3.86 20.35
C GLY A 175 12.12 4.09 19.02
N LYS A 176 12.59 3.03 18.36
CA LYS A 176 13.45 3.13 17.16
C LYS A 176 12.96 2.21 16.05
N THR A 177 12.98 2.70 14.81
CA THR A 177 12.70 1.84 13.64
C THR A 177 13.86 0.87 13.47
N PRO A 178 13.64 -0.46 13.56
CA PRO A 178 14.72 -1.42 13.39
C PRO A 178 15.25 -1.39 11.96
N CYS A 179 16.56 -1.43 11.82
CA CYS A 179 17.20 -1.56 10.51
C CYS A 179 16.91 -2.94 9.90
N ARG A 180 17.33 -3.15 8.65
CA ARG A 180 17.04 -4.38 7.93
C ARG A 180 17.69 -5.61 8.56
N ALA A 181 18.90 -5.47 9.10
CA ALA A 181 19.61 -6.52 9.81
C ALA A 181 18.93 -6.90 11.13
N GLU A 182 18.64 -5.93 11.99
CA GLU A 182 17.88 -6.12 13.24
C GLU A 182 16.54 -6.80 12.98
N PHE A 183 15.82 -6.32 11.96
CA PHE A 183 14.53 -6.88 11.60
C PHE A 183 14.65 -8.31 11.06
N PHE A 184 15.72 -8.65 10.32
CA PHE A 184 15.96 -10.03 9.91
C PHE A 184 16.12 -10.95 11.11
N ILE A 185 16.99 -10.57 12.06
CA ILE A 185 17.26 -11.35 13.28
C ILE A 185 15.96 -11.55 14.06
N GLU A 186 15.29 -10.45 14.43
CA GLU A 186 14.05 -10.46 15.22
C GLU A 186 12.92 -11.29 14.59
N THR A 187 12.86 -11.34 13.25
CA THR A 187 11.81 -12.11 12.55
C THR A 187 12.15 -13.57 12.32
N ARG A 188 13.37 -14.02 12.62
CA ARG A 188 13.79 -15.44 12.55
C ARG A 188 14.11 -16.05 13.91
N THR A 189 14.16 -15.24 14.97
CA THR A 189 14.31 -15.69 16.34
C THR A 189 12.97 -16.15 16.92
N LYS A 190 12.96 -17.33 17.53
CA LYS A 190 11.83 -17.89 18.27
C LYS A 190 11.75 -17.27 19.68
N PRO A 191 10.61 -17.41 20.39
CA PRO A 191 10.48 -16.91 21.76
C PRO A 191 11.51 -17.47 22.76
N ASP A 192 12.06 -18.66 22.52
CA ASP A 192 13.11 -19.30 23.34
C ASP A 192 14.53 -18.81 23.01
N GLY A 193 14.68 -17.90 22.05
CA GLY A 193 15.97 -17.37 21.58
C GLY A 193 16.63 -18.20 20.48
N SER A 194 16.12 -19.40 20.16
CA SER A 194 16.65 -20.21 19.05
C SER A 194 16.20 -19.65 17.69
N PHE A 195 16.96 -19.95 16.64
CA PHE A 195 16.60 -19.54 15.28
C PHE A 195 15.70 -20.57 14.59
N VAL A 196 15.01 -20.13 13.53
CA VAL A 196 14.17 -21.00 12.68
C VAL A 196 14.95 -22.16 12.04
N CYS A 197 16.23 -21.95 11.72
CA CYS A 197 17.16 -22.97 11.21
C CYS A 197 18.61 -22.50 11.41
N GLU A 198 19.57 -23.44 11.26
CA GLU A 198 21.01 -23.14 11.42
C GLU A 198 21.51 -22.10 10.42
N GLU A 199 21.09 -22.14 9.15
CA GLU A 199 21.46 -21.11 8.17
C GLU A 199 21.02 -19.71 8.62
N ALA A 200 19.82 -19.58 9.20
CA ALA A 200 19.34 -18.29 9.71
C ALA A 200 20.18 -17.81 10.90
N LYS A 201 20.62 -18.73 11.77
CA LYS A 201 21.52 -18.45 12.89
C LYS A 201 22.87 -17.95 12.40
N THR A 202 23.52 -18.67 11.49
CA THR A 202 24.82 -18.27 10.92
C THR A 202 24.76 -16.88 10.29
N ARG A 203 23.69 -16.58 9.53
CA ARG A 203 23.51 -15.25 8.93
C ARG A 203 23.25 -14.17 9.98
N ALA A 204 22.49 -14.47 11.03
CA ALA A 204 22.22 -13.54 12.12
C ALA A 204 23.47 -13.20 12.93
N GLU A 205 24.32 -14.19 13.21
CA GLU A 205 25.62 -13.98 13.87
C GLU A 205 26.53 -13.09 13.02
N ALA A 206 26.63 -13.35 11.71
CA ALA A 206 27.40 -12.52 10.79
C ALA A 206 26.89 -11.07 10.73
N LEU A 207 25.56 -10.88 10.70
CA LEU A 207 24.95 -9.54 10.78
C LEU A 207 25.29 -8.82 12.08
N THR A 208 25.24 -9.53 13.21
CA THR A 208 25.54 -8.98 14.54
C THR A 208 26.98 -8.49 14.61
N VAL A 209 27.93 -9.27 14.10
CA VAL A 209 29.35 -8.89 14.00
C VAL A 209 29.50 -7.63 13.15
N LEU A 210 28.91 -7.60 11.96
CA LEU A 210 29.07 -6.48 11.03
C LEU A 210 28.45 -5.18 11.56
N MET A 211 27.31 -5.28 12.24
CA MET A 211 26.66 -4.16 12.93
C MET A 211 27.49 -3.62 14.10
N SER A 212 28.29 -4.45 14.77
CA SER A 212 29.18 -4.02 15.86
C SER A 212 30.41 -3.27 15.36
N GLN A 213 30.86 -3.58 14.15
CA GLN A 213 32.05 -2.99 13.52
C GLN A 213 31.76 -1.67 12.81
N THR A 214 30.51 -1.45 12.40
CA THR A 214 30.12 -0.27 11.62
C THR A 214 29.49 0.79 12.53
N PRO A 215 30.09 1.99 12.69
CA PRO A 215 29.45 3.09 13.40
C PRO A 215 28.13 3.47 12.71
N ARG A 216 27.03 3.45 13.46
CA ARG A 216 25.63 3.57 13.01
C ARG A 216 25.40 4.69 11.98
N LEU A 217 25.27 4.34 10.70
CA LEU A 217 24.71 5.21 9.65
C LEU A 217 23.20 5.03 9.42
N THR A 218 22.60 3.93 9.91
CA THR A 218 21.24 3.51 9.53
C THR A 218 20.17 3.73 10.61
N THR A 219 20.47 4.49 11.68
CA THR A 219 19.48 4.73 12.73
C THR A 219 18.21 5.35 12.16
N ASN A 220 17.07 4.69 12.41
CA ASN A 220 15.73 5.04 11.95
C ASN A 220 15.44 4.85 10.45
N VAL A 221 16.32 4.19 9.69
CA VAL A 221 16.05 3.84 8.29
C VAL A 221 15.73 2.36 8.16
N SER A 222 14.65 2.07 7.42
CA SER A 222 14.08 0.74 7.39
C SER A 222 14.75 -0.25 6.40
N ALA A 223 15.53 0.27 5.45
CA ALA A 223 16.43 -0.45 4.54
C ALA A 223 17.29 0.54 3.73
N SER A 224 18.53 0.15 3.41
CA SER A 224 19.35 0.75 2.34
C SER A 224 19.78 -0.32 1.32
N LEU A 225 20.31 0.08 0.16
CA LEU A 225 20.80 -0.88 -0.85
C LEU A 225 22.19 -1.43 -0.54
N ASP A 226 22.94 -0.76 0.32
CA ASP A 226 24.33 -1.03 0.73
C ASP A 226 24.46 -1.32 2.25
N ASP A 227 23.34 -1.54 2.93
CA ASP A 227 23.32 -1.85 4.36
C ASP A 227 23.95 -3.23 4.68
N GLU A 228 24.09 -3.51 5.97
CA GLU A 228 24.70 -4.73 6.50
C GLU A 228 24.03 -6.00 5.96
N TYR A 229 22.72 -5.91 5.70
CA TYR A 229 21.97 -7.01 5.11
C TYR A 229 22.37 -7.27 3.66
N ALA A 230 22.60 -6.23 2.85
CA ALA A 230 23.09 -6.41 1.49
C ALA A 230 24.51 -6.99 1.45
N GLN A 231 25.35 -6.68 2.43
CA GLN A 231 26.71 -7.23 2.53
C GLN A 231 26.69 -8.75 2.78
N ILE A 232 25.82 -9.23 3.68
CA ILE A 232 25.72 -10.66 4.01
C ILE A 232 24.91 -11.47 2.98
N PHE A 233 23.86 -10.89 2.40
CA PHE A 233 22.94 -11.59 1.48
C PHE A 233 23.16 -11.24 0.00
N GLY A 234 24.18 -10.45 -0.30
CA GLY A 234 24.45 -9.89 -1.62
C GLY A 234 23.50 -8.74 -1.99
N PRO A 235 23.76 -8.05 -3.11
CA PRO A 235 22.96 -6.92 -3.57
C PRO A 235 21.50 -7.31 -3.87
N GLU A 236 20.60 -6.34 -3.79
CA GLU A 236 19.20 -6.55 -4.15
C GLU A 236 19.02 -6.88 -5.63
N ARG A 237 18.13 -7.83 -5.91
CA ARG A 237 17.74 -8.19 -7.28
C ARG A 237 16.56 -7.35 -7.73
N HIS A 238 16.26 -7.38 -9.04
CA HIS A 238 15.05 -6.77 -9.57
C HIS A 238 13.79 -7.30 -8.85
N GLY A 239 12.81 -6.43 -8.65
CA GLY A 239 11.51 -6.79 -8.07
C GLY A 239 11.24 -6.11 -6.74
N ARG A 240 11.76 -6.62 -5.63
CA ARG A 240 11.47 -6.12 -4.28
C ARG A 240 12.69 -6.14 -3.40
N VAL A 241 12.81 -5.10 -2.57
CA VAL A 241 13.80 -5.09 -1.49
C VAL A 241 13.43 -6.17 -0.47
N ARG A 242 14.39 -6.99 -0.07
CA ARG A 242 14.19 -8.03 0.96
C ARG A 242 13.93 -7.39 2.34
N CYS A 243 13.24 -8.13 3.21
CA CYS A 243 12.92 -7.73 4.59
C CYS A 243 12.07 -6.45 4.77
N VAL A 244 11.48 -5.89 3.71
CA VAL A 244 10.54 -4.75 3.79
C VAL A 244 9.08 -5.09 3.41
N GLY A 245 8.74 -6.37 3.32
CA GLY A 245 7.36 -6.84 3.10
C GLY A 245 6.81 -6.50 1.71
N ARG A 246 5.70 -5.77 1.63
CA ARG A 246 5.16 -5.24 0.37
C ARG A 246 5.78 -3.89 -0.02
N GLY A 247 6.91 -3.56 0.58
CA GLY A 247 7.64 -2.31 0.40
C GLY A 247 8.22 -2.12 -1.01
N PRO A 248 9.07 -1.09 -1.17
CA PRO A 248 9.48 -0.60 -2.48
C PRO A 248 10.32 -1.61 -3.28
N THR A 249 10.37 -1.38 -4.59
CA THR A 249 11.41 -1.95 -5.46
C THR A 249 12.75 -1.26 -5.16
N PRO A 250 13.91 -1.85 -5.48
CA PRO A 250 15.20 -1.17 -5.31
C PRO A 250 15.23 0.21 -5.98
N SER A 251 14.68 0.34 -7.18
CA SER A 251 14.58 1.62 -7.90
C SER A 251 13.69 2.66 -7.19
N LYS A 252 12.60 2.23 -6.54
CA LYS A 252 11.74 3.12 -5.75
C LYS A 252 12.38 3.48 -4.40
N LEU A 253 13.25 2.63 -3.85
CA LEU A 253 13.96 2.92 -2.62
C LEU A 253 15.00 4.02 -2.83
N VAL A 254 15.75 3.99 -3.93
CA VAL A 254 16.71 5.06 -4.30
C VAL A 254 16.01 6.41 -4.45
N ARG A 255 14.85 6.45 -5.11
CA ARG A 255 14.05 7.69 -5.24
C ARG A 255 13.45 8.21 -3.93
N ARG A 256 13.46 7.38 -2.87
CA ARG A 256 12.98 7.75 -1.53
C ARG A 256 14.12 8.07 -0.57
N SER A 257 15.38 7.98 -1.01
CA SER A 257 16.52 8.30 -0.14
C SER A 257 16.41 9.75 0.34
N THR A 258 16.85 10.02 1.56
CA THR A 258 16.88 11.36 2.16
C THR A 258 17.58 12.36 1.25
N VAL A 259 18.60 11.94 0.49
CA VAL A 259 19.32 12.73 -0.52
C VAL A 259 18.36 13.28 -1.59
N THR A 260 17.51 12.43 -2.17
CA THR A 260 16.54 12.88 -3.19
C THR A 260 15.40 13.70 -2.58
N ARG A 261 14.99 13.43 -1.34
CA ARG A 261 14.03 14.29 -0.64
C ARG A 261 14.57 15.68 -0.33
N THR A 262 15.82 15.78 0.14
CA THR A 262 16.47 17.08 0.38
C THR A 262 16.71 17.82 -0.92
N GLU A 263 17.07 17.15 -2.01
CA GLU A 263 17.18 17.79 -3.34
C GLU A 263 15.84 18.30 -3.86
N ILE A 264 14.74 17.58 -3.61
CA ILE A 264 13.38 18.03 -3.99
C ILE A 264 12.89 19.17 -3.08
N GLU A 265 13.10 19.06 -1.76
CA GLU A 265 12.74 20.11 -0.79
C GLU A 265 13.57 21.39 -0.97
N ASN A 266 14.83 21.25 -1.41
CA ASN A 266 15.73 22.35 -1.77
C ASN A 266 15.62 22.77 -3.24
N SER A 267 14.73 22.14 -4.02
CA SER A 267 14.52 22.59 -5.40
C SER A 267 13.94 24.00 -5.39
N GLU A 268 14.47 24.87 -6.25
CA GLU A 268 14.12 26.30 -6.30
C GLU A 268 12.61 26.51 -6.37
N ILE A 269 11.90 25.65 -7.11
CA ILE A 269 10.44 25.68 -7.25
C ILE A 269 9.73 25.45 -5.92
N VAL A 270 10.16 24.47 -5.12
CA VAL A 270 9.52 24.14 -3.83
C VAL A 270 9.83 25.21 -2.79
N VAL A 271 11.04 25.79 -2.81
CA VAL A 271 11.39 26.93 -1.95
C VAL A 271 10.53 28.14 -2.31
N GLN A 272 10.42 28.48 -3.59
CA GLN A 272 9.61 29.61 -4.07
C GLN A 272 8.13 29.45 -3.70
N LEU A 273 7.56 28.26 -3.91
CA LEU A 273 6.18 27.96 -3.51
C LEU A 273 5.95 28.10 -2.00
N LYS A 274 6.92 27.68 -1.16
CA LYS A 274 6.82 27.85 0.30
C LYS A 274 6.83 29.32 0.70
N THR A 275 7.65 30.15 0.03
CA THR A 275 7.70 31.59 0.26
C THR A 275 6.37 32.25 -0.11
N GLU A 276 5.84 31.97 -1.31
CA GLU A 276 4.55 32.49 -1.76
C GLU A 276 3.40 32.09 -0.83
N VAL A 277 3.35 30.83 -0.37
CA VAL A 277 2.32 30.35 0.57
C VAL A 277 2.42 31.08 1.92
N ASN A 278 3.63 31.35 2.40
CA ASN A 278 3.82 32.08 3.66
C ASN A 278 3.43 33.56 3.51
N GLU A 279 3.78 34.21 2.39
CA GLU A 279 3.35 35.58 2.11
C GLU A 279 1.83 35.69 2.04
N LEU A 280 1.17 34.78 1.31
CA LEU A 280 -0.28 34.71 1.24
C LEU A 280 -0.90 34.48 2.62
N ARG A 281 -0.28 33.64 3.45
CA ARG A 281 -0.76 33.36 4.81
C ARG A 281 -0.68 34.61 5.71
N GLU A 282 0.40 35.37 5.63
CA GLU A 282 0.53 36.63 6.37
C GLU A 282 -0.43 37.70 5.84
N GLN A 283 -0.66 37.78 4.52
CA GLN A 283 -1.68 38.67 3.95
C GLN A 283 -3.08 38.33 4.47
N VAL A 284 -3.47 37.05 4.47
CA VAL A 284 -4.76 36.59 5.01
C VAL A 284 -4.89 36.93 6.50
N LYS A 285 -3.81 36.78 7.28
CA LYS A 285 -3.78 37.13 8.70
C LYS A 285 -3.92 38.63 8.93
N GLY A 286 -3.24 39.45 8.11
CA GLY A 286 -3.38 40.90 8.10
C GLY A 286 -4.80 41.35 7.77
N MET A 287 -5.41 40.79 6.72
CA MET A 287 -6.81 41.05 6.38
C MET A 287 -7.77 40.65 7.50
N THR A 288 -7.55 39.50 8.14
CA THR A 288 -8.36 39.04 9.27
C THR A 288 -8.29 40.02 10.45
N THR A 289 -7.10 40.53 10.75
CA THR A 289 -6.87 41.49 11.84
C THR A 289 -7.53 42.84 11.52
N PHE A 290 -7.41 43.31 10.28
CA PHE A 290 -8.05 44.53 9.80
C PHE A 290 -9.59 44.44 9.86
N ILE A 291 -10.16 43.31 9.43
CA ILE A 291 -11.60 43.04 9.54
C ILE A 291 -12.05 43.07 11.01
N GLN A 292 -11.32 42.42 11.91
CA GLN A 292 -11.62 42.43 13.35
C GLN A 292 -11.59 43.85 13.94
N GLN A 293 -10.64 44.68 13.52
CA GLN A 293 -10.49 46.04 14.00
C GLN A 293 -11.59 46.98 13.49
N ILE A 294 -12.04 46.82 12.25
CA ILE A 294 -13.20 47.55 11.71
C ILE A 294 -14.48 47.14 12.44
N ILE A 295 -14.73 45.85 12.62
CA ILE A 295 -15.93 45.37 13.33
C ILE A 295 -15.93 45.82 14.80
N GLY A 296 -14.76 45.90 15.44
CA GLY A 296 -14.62 46.37 16.81
C GLY A 296 -14.79 47.89 17.02
N THR A 297 -14.77 48.70 15.95
CA THR A 297 -14.82 50.18 16.03
C THR A 297 -16.02 50.80 15.32
N SER A 298 -16.86 50.01 14.65
CA SER A 298 -17.98 50.51 13.86
C SER A 298 -19.31 50.49 14.62
N THR A 299 -20.14 51.52 14.39
CA THR A 299 -21.52 51.55 14.88
C THR A 299 -22.38 50.52 14.14
N VAL A 300 -23.50 50.12 14.74
CA VAL A 300 -24.39 49.04 14.21
C VAL A 300 -24.79 49.25 12.74
N GLU A 301 -24.94 50.49 12.29
CA GLU A 301 -25.26 50.84 10.89
C GLU A 301 -24.09 50.60 9.92
N GLN A 302 -22.84 50.87 10.34
CA GLN A 302 -21.64 50.66 9.52
C GLN A 302 -21.28 49.16 9.40
N ALA A 303 -21.47 48.39 10.48
CA ALA A 303 -21.30 46.93 10.46
C ALA A 303 -22.29 46.24 9.49
N THR A 304 -23.51 46.77 9.39
CA THR A 304 -24.56 46.25 8.50
C THR A 304 -24.29 46.58 7.03
N ALA A 305 -23.72 47.77 6.74
CA ALA A 305 -23.29 48.14 5.39
C ALA A 305 -22.10 47.30 4.90
N PHE A 306 -21.14 47.00 5.78
CA PHE A 306 -19.98 46.17 5.46
C PHE A 306 -20.37 44.70 5.17
N ALA A 307 -21.30 44.14 5.96
CA ALA A 307 -21.83 42.79 5.71
C ALA A 307 -22.52 42.65 4.34
N ARG A 308 -23.26 43.69 3.90
CA ARG A 308 -23.85 43.72 2.55
C ARG A 308 -22.80 43.84 1.44
N ALA A 309 -21.75 44.63 1.65
CA ALA A 309 -20.67 44.76 0.67
C ALA A 309 -19.90 43.43 0.50
N PHE A 310 -19.67 42.71 1.60
CA PHE A 310 -18.98 41.41 1.58
C PHE A 310 -19.81 40.32 0.90
N ALA A 311 -21.14 40.34 1.09
CA ALA A 311 -22.07 39.42 0.41
C ALA A 311 -22.14 39.64 -1.12
N ASN A 312 -21.72 40.82 -1.60
CA ASN A 312 -21.73 41.19 -3.02
C ASN A 312 -20.38 40.99 -3.73
N ILE A 313 -19.36 40.44 -3.05
CA ILE A 313 -18.12 40.03 -3.70
C ILE A 313 -18.43 38.84 -4.62
N PRO A 314 -18.25 38.95 -5.95
CA PRO A 314 -18.50 37.85 -6.85
C PRO A 314 -17.59 36.68 -6.47
N ASN A 315 -18.16 35.47 -6.35
CA ASN A 315 -17.35 34.27 -6.24
C ASN A 315 -16.35 34.26 -7.41
N PRO A 316 -15.05 34.01 -7.16
CA PRO A 316 -14.10 33.85 -8.26
C PRO A 316 -14.63 32.75 -9.18
N PRO A 317 -14.58 32.93 -10.51
CA PRO A 317 -15.07 31.93 -11.43
C PRO A 317 -14.39 30.61 -11.11
N SER A 318 -15.19 29.59 -10.80
CA SER A 318 -14.72 28.23 -10.66
C SER A 318 -13.84 27.92 -11.87
N ALA A 319 -12.56 27.63 -11.63
CA ALA A 319 -11.64 27.21 -12.68
C ALA A 319 -12.26 26.00 -13.39
N ASN A 320 -12.88 26.27 -14.53
CA ASN A 320 -13.54 25.29 -15.36
C ASN A 320 -12.42 24.44 -15.97
N ARG A 321 -12.13 23.27 -15.38
CA ARG A 321 -11.31 22.25 -16.04
C ARG A 321 -12.17 21.58 -17.11
N SER A 322 -12.45 22.30 -18.18
CA SER A 322 -12.90 21.73 -19.45
C SER A 322 -11.67 21.21 -20.20
N ASN A 323 -11.27 19.97 -19.93
CA ASN A 323 -10.55 19.17 -20.92
C ASN A 323 -11.59 18.28 -21.62
N VAL A 324 -12.35 18.90 -22.53
CA VAL A 324 -13.05 18.18 -23.59
C VAL A 324 -12.05 18.07 -24.74
N THR A 325 -11.41 16.91 -24.88
CA THR A 325 -10.73 16.56 -26.13
C THR A 325 -11.77 15.91 -27.02
N THR A 326 -12.37 16.71 -27.91
CA THR A 326 -13.14 16.20 -29.05
C THR A 326 -12.19 15.44 -29.98
N TYR A 327 -12.46 14.15 -30.19
CA TYR A 327 -11.96 13.41 -31.34
C TYR A 327 -12.61 14.00 -32.59
N SER A 328 -11.81 14.62 -33.46
CA SER A 328 -12.24 14.93 -34.82
C SER A 328 -11.88 13.75 -35.72
N THR A 329 -12.92 13.11 -36.24
CA THR A 329 -12.91 12.27 -37.44
C THR A 329 -12.72 13.11 -38.70
N GLY A 330 -12.02 12.56 -39.70
CA GLY A 330 -11.88 13.08 -41.07
C GLY A 330 -10.58 12.52 -41.66
N ASN A 331 -10.58 11.32 -42.27
CA ASN A 331 -10.74 11.10 -43.71
C ASN A 331 -9.98 12.12 -44.58
N GLU A 332 -8.80 11.72 -45.05
CA GLU A 332 -8.49 11.51 -46.48
C GLU A 332 -7.50 10.34 -46.61
#